data_AF-A0A7J3ADJ2-F1
#
_entry.id   AF-A0A7J3ADJ2-F1
#
_cell.length_a   1.000
_cell.length_b   1.000
_cell.length_c   1.000
_cell.angle_alpha   90.00
_cell.angle_beta   90.00
_cell.angle_gamma   90.00
#
_symmetry.space_group_name_H-M   'P 1'
#
loop_
_entity.id
_entity.type
_entity.pdbx_description
1 polymer ?
#
loop_
_entity_poly.entity_id
_entity_poly.type
_entity_poly.pdbx_seq_one_letter_code
_entity_poly.pdbx_strand_id
1 'polypeptide(L)'
;MALVKIHEILDGKCENQKVTIRGWVYRKREGKELIFLLVRDSTAVIQCTVKKDSAAWSEAKKVTIESSLTLEGTAKQDKRAPGGYEIAAENVAIIGLAELFPITKDKSEEFIRDMRHLWLRSRKMNLVMKVRAKVLEYAREYFEKEKFTEISPPMFISAAVEGGSTLFGLKYFDQNLYLTQSSQ
;
A
#
# COMPACT_ATOMS: atom_id res chain seq x y z
N MET A 1 -11.44 -21.51 -2.11
CA MET A 1 -12.33 -20.36 -2.39
C MET A 1 -11.59 -19.34 -3.24
N ALA A 2 -12.29 -18.57 -4.07
CA ALA A 2 -11.65 -17.54 -4.88
C ALA A 2 -11.18 -16.37 -4.02
N LEU A 3 -10.03 -15.80 -4.36
CA LEU A 3 -9.47 -14.64 -3.68
C LEU A 3 -10.17 -13.38 -4.16
N VAL A 4 -10.71 -12.59 -3.23
CA VAL A 4 -11.50 -11.38 -3.51
C VAL A 4 -10.71 -10.13 -3.13
N LYS A 5 -10.81 -9.07 -3.93
CA LYS A 5 -10.21 -7.77 -3.59
C LYS A 5 -11.10 -7.04 -2.59
N ILE A 6 -10.50 -6.33 -1.64
CA ILE A 6 -11.27 -5.69 -0.58
C ILE A 6 -12.27 -4.67 -1.13
N HIS A 7 -11.91 -3.90 -2.16
CA HIS A 7 -12.84 -2.93 -2.74
C HIS A 7 -14.11 -3.58 -3.30
N GLU A 8 -14.06 -4.80 -3.84
CA GLU A 8 -15.23 -5.47 -4.40
C GLU A 8 -16.27 -5.79 -3.31
N ILE A 9 -15.78 -6.09 -2.10
CA ILE A 9 -16.63 -6.31 -0.93
C ILE A 9 -17.28 -4.98 -0.51
N LEU A 10 -16.49 -3.91 -0.47
CA LEU A 10 -16.99 -2.57 -0.12
C LEU A 10 -17.98 -2.01 -1.16
N ASP A 11 -17.84 -2.42 -2.43
CA ASP A 11 -18.79 -2.13 -3.52
C ASP A 11 -20.08 -2.98 -3.41
N GLY A 12 -20.19 -3.86 -2.41
CA GLY A 12 -21.36 -4.70 -2.15
C GLY A 12 -21.48 -5.94 -3.05
N LYS A 13 -20.45 -6.29 -3.84
CA LYS A 13 -20.50 -7.41 -4.79
C LYS A 13 -20.52 -8.79 -4.13
N CYS A 14 -20.15 -8.85 -2.84
CA CYS A 14 -19.97 -10.09 -2.09
C CYS A 14 -20.85 -10.18 -0.84
N GLU A 15 -21.95 -9.42 -0.76
CA GLU A 15 -22.82 -9.43 0.42
C GLU A 15 -23.35 -10.84 0.74
N ASN A 16 -23.24 -11.25 2.01
CA ASN A 16 -23.62 -12.56 2.54
C ASN A 16 -22.90 -13.75 1.88
N GLN A 17 -21.78 -13.51 1.19
CA GLN A 17 -20.97 -14.56 0.57
C GLN A 17 -19.75 -14.88 1.42
N LYS A 18 -19.27 -16.13 1.29
CA LYS A 18 -17.96 -16.53 1.80
C LYS A 18 -16.87 -15.96 0.91
N VAL A 19 -15.94 -15.25 1.52
CA VAL A 19 -14.84 -14.56 0.85
C VAL A 19 -13.52 -14.95 1.48
N THR A 20 -12.47 -14.96 0.66
CA THR A 20 -11.09 -15.09 1.09
C THR A 20 -10.34 -13.84 0.68
N ILE A 21 -9.75 -13.12 1.64
CA ILE A 21 -8.90 -11.95 1.38
C ILE A 21 -7.46 -12.23 1.78
N ARG A 22 -6.52 -11.55 1.11
CA ARG A 22 -5.11 -11.50 1.51
C ARG A 22 -4.66 -10.06 1.67
N GLY A 23 -3.89 -9.80 2.71
CA GLY A 23 -3.43 -8.47 2.99
C GLY A 23 -2.58 -8.39 4.24
N TRP A 24 -2.48 -7.19 4.78
CA TRP A 24 -1.72 -6.84 5.97
C TRP A 24 -2.64 -6.32 7.06
N VAL A 25 -2.37 -6.69 8.31
CA VAL A 25 -3.06 -6.11 9.47
C VAL A 25 -2.68 -4.64 9.57
N TYR A 26 -3.63 -3.77 9.26
CA TYR A 26 -3.45 -2.33 9.34
C TYR A 26 -3.61 -1.81 10.77
N ARG A 27 -4.60 -2.35 11.50
CA ARG A 27 -4.82 -2.10 12.93
C ARG A 27 -5.42 -3.34 13.57
N LYS A 28 -5.15 -3.53 14.86
CA LYS A 28 -5.75 -4.56 15.71
C LYS A 28 -6.32 -3.91 16.96
N ARG A 29 -7.54 -4.28 17.34
CA ARG A 29 -8.12 -3.99 18.65
C ARG A 29 -8.61 -5.29 19.25
N GLU A 30 -8.02 -5.66 20.38
CA GLU A 30 -8.35 -6.88 21.11
C GLU A 30 -9.29 -6.54 22.28
N GLY A 31 -10.45 -7.20 22.33
CA GLY A 31 -11.36 -7.22 23.47
C GLY A 31 -11.48 -8.61 24.06
N LYS A 32 -12.24 -8.75 25.15
CA LYS A 32 -12.39 -10.04 25.86
C LYS A 32 -13.06 -11.13 25.01
N GLU A 33 -14.09 -10.76 24.25
CA GLU A 33 -14.93 -11.69 23.50
C GLU A 33 -14.84 -11.50 21.97
N LEU A 34 -14.18 -10.42 21.53
CA LEU A 34 -14.15 -10.01 20.13
C LEU A 34 -12.84 -9.31 19.80
N ILE A 35 -12.20 -9.72 18.70
CA ILE A 35 -11.04 -9.06 18.11
C ILE A 35 -11.48 -8.38 16.81
N PHE A 36 -11.06 -7.12 16.66
CA PHE A 36 -11.23 -6.37 15.43
C PHE A 36 -9.89 -6.27 14.72
N LEU A 37 -9.83 -6.80 13.50
CA LEU A 37 -8.70 -6.65 12.60
C LEU A 37 -9.12 -5.72 11.46
N LEU A 38 -8.45 -4.58 11.30
CA LEU A 38 -8.51 -3.85 10.04
C LEU A 38 -7.47 -4.46 9.11
N VAL A 39 -7.91 -5.09 8.02
CA VAL A 39 -7.03 -5.70 7.02
C VAL A 39 -6.96 -4.80 5.79
N ARG A 40 -5.75 -4.55 5.31
CA ARG A 40 -5.46 -3.72 4.13
C ARG A 40 -4.93 -4.59 3.00
N ASP A 41 -5.42 -4.36 1.79
CA ASP A 41 -4.78 -4.79 0.55
C ASP A 41 -4.35 -3.57 -0.29
N SER A 42 -4.02 -3.76 -1.56
CA SER A 42 -3.65 -2.65 -2.45
C SER A 42 -4.83 -1.74 -2.81
N THR A 43 -6.05 -2.19 -2.58
CA THR A 43 -7.29 -1.58 -3.07
C THR A 43 -7.99 -0.80 -1.96
N ALA A 44 -8.11 -1.36 -0.76
CA ALA A 44 -8.86 -0.78 0.34
C ALA A 44 -8.45 -1.35 1.71
N VAL A 45 -9.20 -0.96 2.75
CA VAL A 45 -9.08 -1.49 4.12
C VAL A 45 -10.47 -1.90 4.58
N ILE A 46 -10.61 -3.08 5.17
CA ILE A 46 -11.89 -3.61 5.68
C ILE A 46 -11.77 -4.08 7.12
N GLN A 47 -12.87 -3.95 7.86
CA GLN A 47 -12.99 -4.49 9.20
C GLN A 47 -13.30 -5.98 9.14
N CYS A 48 -12.58 -6.76 9.92
CA CYS A 48 -12.82 -8.18 10.14
C CYS A 48 -13.06 -8.41 11.63
N THR A 49 -14.14 -9.09 11.98
CA THR A 49 -14.52 -9.42 13.35
C THR A 49 -14.24 -10.90 13.63
N VAL A 50 -13.46 -11.18 14.68
CA VAL A 50 -13.10 -12.54 15.10
C VAL A 50 -13.66 -12.76 16.50
N LYS A 51 -14.65 -13.65 16.64
CA LYS A 51 -15.25 -14.00 17.92
C LYS A 51 -14.40 -15.02 18.68
N LYS A 52 -14.53 -15.05 20.01
CA LYS A 52 -13.76 -15.95 20.90
C LYS A 52 -13.93 -17.44 20.64
N ASP A 53 -15.12 -17.84 20.19
CA ASP A 53 -15.48 -19.20 19.82
C ASP A 53 -15.06 -19.60 18.40
N SER A 54 -14.53 -18.66 17.60
CA SER A 54 -14.04 -18.93 16.25
C SER A 54 -12.71 -19.67 16.25
N ALA A 55 -12.52 -20.60 15.31
CA ALA A 55 -11.24 -21.27 15.07
C ALA A 55 -10.11 -20.27 14.75
N ALA A 56 -10.44 -19.11 14.17
CA ALA A 56 -9.52 -18.02 13.88
C ALA A 56 -8.97 -17.29 15.13
N TRP A 57 -9.58 -17.48 16.32
CA TRP A 57 -9.26 -16.67 17.51
C TRP A 57 -7.79 -16.75 17.93
N SER A 58 -7.23 -17.95 18.01
CA SER A 58 -5.84 -18.17 18.43
C SER A 58 -4.84 -17.43 17.53
N GLU A 59 -5.02 -17.54 16.22
CA GLU A 59 -4.16 -16.85 15.24
C GLU A 59 -4.39 -15.33 15.24
N ALA A 60 -5.65 -14.88 15.35
CA ALA A 60 -5.98 -13.46 15.46
C ALA A 60 -5.40 -12.80 16.73
N LYS A 61 -5.19 -13.56 17.81
CA LYS A 61 -4.46 -13.07 19.00
C LYS A 61 -2.97 -12.88 18.74
N LYS A 62 -2.35 -13.70 17.88
CA LYS A 62 -0.91 -13.63 17.60
C LYS A 62 -0.54 -12.50 16.65
N VAL A 63 -1.40 -12.19 15.66
CA VAL A 63 -1.06 -11.19 14.64
C VAL A 63 -0.74 -9.81 15.24
N THR A 64 0.28 -9.19 14.65
CA THR A 64 0.76 -7.83 14.94
C THR A 64 0.46 -6.91 13.75
N ILE A 65 0.60 -5.60 13.93
CA ILE A 65 0.48 -4.63 12.83
C ILE A 65 1.50 -4.97 11.74
N GLU A 66 1.07 -4.89 10.48
CA GLU A 66 1.81 -5.27 9.27
C GLU A 66 2.14 -6.77 9.14
N SER A 67 1.56 -7.64 9.98
CA SER A 67 1.54 -9.07 9.70
C SER A 67 0.77 -9.35 8.42
N SER A 68 1.31 -10.18 7.53
CA SER A 68 0.61 -10.64 6.32
C SER A 68 -0.20 -11.90 6.62
N LEU A 69 -1.43 -11.95 6.11
CA LEU A 69 -2.35 -13.05 6.38
C LEU A 69 -3.28 -13.35 5.21
N THR A 70 -3.85 -14.55 5.23
CA THR A 70 -5.10 -14.89 4.53
C THR A 70 -6.22 -14.93 5.57
N LEU A 71 -7.35 -14.31 5.28
CA LEU A 71 -8.54 -14.32 6.14
C LEU A 71 -9.74 -14.82 5.34
N GLU A 72 -10.44 -15.80 5.88
CA GLU A 72 -11.66 -16.36 5.32
C GLU A 72 -12.83 -16.07 6.25
N GLY A 73 -13.98 -15.74 5.68
CA GLY A 73 -15.17 -15.45 6.45
C GLY A 73 -16.34 -15.06 5.58
N THR A 74 -17.41 -14.61 6.22
CA THR A 74 -18.63 -14.17 5.54
C THR A 74 -18.68 -12.65 5.52
N ALA A 75 -18.77 -12.05 4.33
CA ALA A 75 -18.94 -10.61 4.18
C ALA A 75 -20.38 -10.20 4.54
N LYS A 76 -20.53 -9.15 5.36
CA LYS A 76 -21.82 -8.67 5.86
C LYS A 76 -21.90 -7.17 5.78
N GLN A 77 -23.07 -6.66 5.45
CA GLN A 77 -23.35 -5.24 5.55
C GLN A 77 -23.48 -4.85 7.03
N ASP A 78 -22.74 -3.82 7.46
CA ASP A 78 -22.90 -3.17 8.76
C ASP A 78 -22.63 -1.67 8.58
N LYS A 79 -23.67 -0.84 8.72
CA LYS A 79 -23.58 0.62 8.57
C LYS A 79 -22.62 1.28 9.57
N ARG A 80 -22.26 0.59 10.66
CA ARG A 80 -21.31 1.06 11.67
C ARG A 80 -19.87 0.71 11.30
N ALA A 81 -19.66 -0.27 10.42
CA ALA A 81 -18.34 -0.64 9.95
C ALA A 81 -17.79 0.43 8.99
N PRO A 82 -16.48 0.75 9.05
CA PRO A 82 -15.86 1.64 8.08
C PRO A 82 -16.04 1.11 6.65
N GLY A 83 -16.74 1.87 5.80
CA GLY A 83 -17.06 1.46 4.43
C GLY A 83 -18.35 0.64 4.28
N GLY A 84 -19.14 0.48 5.36
CA GLY A 84 -20.48 -0.12 5.31
C GLY A 84 -20.52 -1.66 5.27
N TYR A 85 -19.36 -2.32 5.24
CA TYR A 85 -19.22 -3.77 5.23
C TYR A 85 -18.11 -4.23 6.19
N GLU A 86 -18.28 -5.44 6.72
CA GLU A 86 -17.27 -6.16 7.47
C GLU A 86 -17.22 -7.64 7.10
N ILE A 87 -16.16 -8.34 7.50
CA ILE A 87 -16.04 -9.79 7.36
C ILE A 87 -16.13 -10.42 8.74
N ALA A 88 -17.14 -11.28 8.94
CA ALA A 88 -17.19 -12.18 10.09
C ALA A 88 -16.20 -13.33 9.84
N ALA A 89 -15.03 -13.27 10.49
CA ALA A 89 -13.90 -14.14 10.22
C ALA A 89 -14.09 -15.55 10.85
N GLU A 90 -13.92 -16.56 10.00
CA GLU A 90 -14.03 -17.98 10.34
C GLU A 90 -12.62 -18.61 10.44
N ASN A 91 -11.69 -18.18 9.59
CA ASN A 91 -10.32 -18.69 9.55
C ASN A 91 -9.31 -17.55 9.33
N VAL A 92 -8.16 -17.63 10.00
CA VAL A 92 -7.03 -16.72 9.83
C VAL A 92 -5.77 -17.56 9.71
N ALA A 93 -5.08 -17.42 8.59
CA ALA A 93 -3.78 -18.05 8.36
C ALA A 93 -2.71 -16.97 8.24
N ILE A 94 -1.77 -16.95 9.19
CA ILE A 94 -0.62 -16.03 9.16
C ILE A 94 0.34 -16.50 8.06
N ILE A 95 0.64 -15.62 7.11
CA ILE A 95 1.65 -15.85 6.07
C ILE A 95 3.01 -15.39 6.59
N GLY A 96 3.06 -14.21 7.20
CA GLY A 96 4.26 -13.64 7.79
C GLY A 96 3.89 -12.84 9.03
N LEU A 97 4.37 -13.30 10.19
CA LEU A 97 4.22 -12.57 11.44
C LEU A 97 5.20 -11.39 11.42
N ALA A 98 4.68 -10.17 11.61
CA ALA A 98 5.52 -8.99 11.65
C ALA A 98 6.11 -8.77 13.04
N GLU A 99 7.34 -8.28 13.07
CA GLU A 99 7.92 -7.68 14.26
C GLU A 99 7.21 -6.36 14.61
N LEU A 100 7.63 -5.72 15.70
CA LEU A 100 7.07 -4.44 16.11
C LEU A 100 7.28 -3.38 15.01
N PHE A 101 6.18 -2.90 14.44
CA PHE A 101 6.25 -1.89 13.38
C PHE A 101 6.84 -0.58 13.93
N PRO A 102 7.96 -0.07 13.37
CA PRO A 102 8.75 0.99 14.00
C PRO A 102 8.10 2.39 13.91
N ILE A 103 7.16 2.58 12.98
CA ILE A 103 6.49 3.86 12.76
C ILE A 103 5.23 3.93 13.64
N THR A 104 5.37 4.61 14.78
CA THR A 104 4.26 4.93 15.70
C THR A 104 3.78 6.37 15.50
N LYS A 105 2.84 6.81 16.35
CA LYS A 105 2.49 8.23 16.46
C LYS A 105 3.72 9.05 16.89
N ASP A 106 3.76 10.31 16.47
CA ASP A 106 4.68 11.35 16.97
C ASP A 106 6.19 11.11 16.70
N LYS A 107 6.53 10.50 15.55
CA LYS A 107 7.92 10.39 15.06
C LYS A 107 8.37 11.66 14.32
N SER A 108 9.66 12.00 14.41
CA SER A 108 10.25 13.11 13.66
C SER A 108 10.19 12.85 12.15
N GLU A 109 10.23 13.93 11.36
CA GLU A 109 10.28 13.79 9.90
C GLU A 109 11.53 13.04 9.42
N GLU A 110 12.66 13.26 10.07
CA GLU A 110 13.93 12.58 9.79
C GLU A 110 13.79 11.07 9.95
N PHE A 111 13.27 10.61 11.09
CA PHE A 111 13.03 9.18 11.32
C PHE A 111 12.07 8.58 10.27
N ILE A 112 11.04 9.33 9.88
CA ILE A 112 10.10 8.90 8.84
C ILE A 112 10.79 8.80 7.46
N ARG A 113 11.80 9.64 7.17
CA ARG A 113 12.62 9.56 5.95
C ARG A 113 13.55 8.34 5.98
N ASP A 114 14.15 8.02 7.12
CA ASP A 114 14.96 6.79 7.24
C ASP A 114 14.10 5.53 7.06
N MET A 115 12.89 5.56 7.63
CA MET A 115 11.92 4.47 7.49
C MET A 115 11.01 4.63 6.26
N ARG A 116 11.44 5.38 5.24
CA ARG A 116 10.60 5.71 4.08
C ARG A 116 10.04 4.49 3.36
N HIS A 117 10.84 3.43 3.25
CA HIS A 117 10.45 2.16 2.64
C HIS A 117 9.25 1.50 3.32
N LEU A 118 9.07 1.69 4.64
CA LEU A 118 7.88 1.26 5.38
C LEU A 118 6.78 2.32 5.33
N TRP A 119 7.13 3.60 5.43
CA TRP A 119 6.16 4.69 5.45
C TRP A 119 5.33 4.80 4.15
N LEU A 120 5.90 4.37 3.01
CA LEU A 120 5.18 4.24 1.74
C LEU A 120 3.90 3.39 1.82
N ARG A 121 3.80 2.50 2.81
CA ARG A 121 2.63 1.65 3.07
C ARG A 121 1.49 2.38 3.78
N SER A 122 1.75 3.56 4.35
CA SER A 122 0.72 4.39 4.98
C SER A 122 -0.34 4.81 3.96
N ARG A 123 -1.58 4.99 4.43
CA ARG A 123 -2.70 5.42 3.57
C ARG A 123 -2.37 6.71 2.81
N LYS A 124 -1.83 7.71 3.50
CA LYS A 124 -1.44 9.00 2.89
C LYS A 124 -0.43 8.79 1.77
N MET A 125 0.65 8.05 2.02
CA MET A 125 1.68 7.87 1.00
C MET A 125 1.21 7.02 -0.17
N ASN A 126 0.44 5.97 0.09
CA ASN A 126 -0.16 5.15 -0.96
C ASN A 126 -1.08 5.98 -1.87
N LEU A 127 -1.91 6.87 -1.30
CA LEU A 127 -2.77 7.79 -2.04
C LEU A 127 -1.94 8.74 -2.91
N VAL A 128 -0.88 9.35 -2.37
CA VAL A 128 0.02 10.23 -3.14
C VAL A 128 0.64 9.49 -4.33
N MET A 129 1.08 8.24 -4.15
CA MET A 129 1.65 7.45 -5.24
C MET A 129 0.62 7.08 -6.30
N LYS A 130 -0.62 6.77 -5.91
CA LYS A 130 -1.73 6.52 -6.85
C LYS A 130 -2.07 7.75 -7.67
N VAL A 131 -2.13 8.93 -7.04
CA VAL A 131 -2.35 10.21 -7.74
C VAL A 131 -1.21 10.49 -8.71
N ARG A 132 0.05 10.34 -8.29
CA ARG A 132 1.22 10.52 -9.16
C ARG A 132 1.15 9.59 -10.38
N ALA A 133 0.79 8.32 -10.18
CA ALA A 133 0.62 7.37 -11.28
C ALA A 133 -0.44 7.85 -12.29
N LYS A 134 -1.60 8.31 -11.81
CA LYS A 134 -2.68 8.82 -12.67
C LYS A 134 -2.31 10.12 -13.41
N VAL A 135 -1.58 11.02 -12.77
CA VAL A 135 -1.07 12.24 -13.43
C VAL A 135 -0.16 11.87 -14.61
N LEU A 136 0.76 10.92 -14.41
CA LEU A 136 1.66 10.47 -15.48
C LEU A 136 0.91 9.73 -16.59
N GLU A 137 -0.07 8.90 -16.24
CA GLU A 137 -0.95 8.22 -17.20
C GLU A 137 -1.68 9.24 -18.09
N TYR A 138 -2.38 10.22 -17.50
CA TYR A 138 -3.11 11.23 -18.26
C TYR A 138 -2.22 12.16 -19.08
N ALA A 139 -1.01 12.48 -18.59
CA ALA A 139 -0.05 13.23 -19.37
C ALA A 139 0.36 12.47 -20.64
N ARG A 140 0.66 11.16 -20.53
CA ARG A 140 0.98 10.32 -21.69
C ARG A 140 -0.20 10.18 -22.65
N GLU A 141 -1.40 9.94 -22.13
CA GLU A 141 -2.62 9.84 -22.95
C GLU A 141 -2.87 11.11 -23.77
N TYR A 142 -2.61 12.29 -23.20
CA TYR A 142 -2.71 13.56 -23.92
C TYR A 142 -1.72 13.63 -25.09
N PHE A 143 -0.43 13.41 -24.83
CA PHE A 143 0.60 13.49 -25.86
C PHE A 143 0.44 12.43 -26.96
N GLU A 144 -0.02 11.23 -26.61
CA GLU A 144 -0.34 10.18 -27.58
C GLU A 144 -1.48 10.61 -28.53
N LYS A 145 -2.55 11.23 -28.00
CA LYS A 145 -3.66 11.76 -28.81
C LYS A 145 -3.18 12.82 -29.79
N GLU A 146 -2.25 13.67 -29.36
CA GLU A 146 -1.61 14.71 -30.16
C GLU A 146 -0.49 14.18 -31.08
N LYS A 147 -0.32 12.84 -31.20
CA LYS A 147 0.65 12.18 -32.09
C LYS A 147 2.12 12.46 -31.76
N PHE A 148 2.43 12.81 -30.51
CA PHE A 148 3.82 12.87 -30.04
C PHE A 148 4.39 11.46 -29.83
N THR A 149 5.71 11.33 -29.95
CA THR A 149 6.45 10.08 -29.68
C THR A 149 7.21 10.22 -28.36
N GLU A 150 6.94 9.34 -27.39
CA GLU A 150 7.71 9.26 -26.14
C GLU A 150 9.13 8.72 -26.43
N ILE A 151 10.16 9.38 -25.89
CA ILE A 151 11.57 8.98 -26.00
C ILE A 151 12.25 8.96 -24.63
N SER A 152 13.35 8.21 -24.51
CA SER A 152 14.18 8.13 -23.29
C SER A 152 15.56 8.74 -23.56
N PRO A 153 15.75 10.05 -23.31
CA PRO A 153 17.01 10.75 -23.55
C PRO A 153 18.14 10.28 -22.60
N PRO A 154 19.41 10.55 -22.93
CA PRO A 154 20.54 10.13 -22.10
C PRO A 154 20.55 10.83 -20.73
N MET A 155 20.90 10.09 -19.68
CA MET A 155 21.02 10.62 -18.32
C MET A 155 22.44 11.11 -17.98
N PHE A 156 23.46 10.68 -18.73
CA PHE A 156 24.84 11.13 -18.60
C PHE A 156 25.18 12.10 -19.73
N ILE A 157 25.69 13.28 -19.36
CA ILE A 157 26.05 14.36 -20.28
C ILE A 157 27.45 14.86 -20.00
N SER A 158 28.11 15.43 -21.01
CA SER A 158 29.48 15.97 -20.90
C SER A 158 29.51 17.48 -20.62
N ALA A 159 28.40 18.19 -20.80
CA ALA A 159 28.28 19.63 -20.62
C ALA A 159 26.94 20.00 -19.98
N ALA A 160 26.86 21.13 -19.28
CA ALA A 160 25.63 21.61 -18.66
C ALA A 160 24.57 21.99 -19.70
N VAL A 161 23.28 21.77 -19.38
CA VAL A 161 22.14 22.19 -20.22
C VAL A 161 21.65 23.57 -19.78
N GLU A 162 21.40 23.74 -18.48
CA GLU A 162 20.96 25.00 -17.89
C GLU A 162 22.18 25.65 -17.22
N GLY A 163 22.69 26.75 -17.80
CA GLY A 163 23.89 27.42 -17.28
C GLY A 163 23.76 27.72 -15.78
N GLY A 164 24.64 27.16 -14.95
CA GLY A 164 24.52 27.25 -13.51
C GLY A 164 25.25 26.10 -12.81
N SER A 165 25.86 26.38 -11.66
CA SER A 165 26.94 25.60 -11.04
C SER A 165 26.52 24.33 -10.26
N THR A 166 25.37 23.73 -10.54
CA THR A 166 24.83 22.59 -9.76
C THR A 166 24.77 21.29 -10.57
N LEU A 167 25.91 20.85 -11.10
CA LEU A 167 26.05 19.53 -11.73
C LEU A 167 26.53 18.47 -10.73
N PHE A 168 25.90 17.31 -10.76
CA PHE A 168 26.42 16.12 -10.08
C PHE A 168 27.39 15.39 -11.01
N GLY A 169 28.69 15.54 -10.76
CA GLY A 169 29.74 14.84 -11.49
C GLY A 169 29.90 13.39 -11.04
N LEU A 170 30.19 12.51 -12.00
CA LEU A 170 30.60 11.13 -11.77
C LEU A 170 31.78 10.76 -12.68
N LYS A 171 32.61 9.84 -12.19
CA LYS A 171 33.64 9.22 -13.01
C LYS A 171 33.01 8.11 -13.85
N TYR A 172 33.16 8.20 -15.17
CA TYR A 172 32.68 7.21 -16.13
C TYR A 172 33.88 6.71 -16.94
N PHE A 173 34.47 5.59 -16.49
CA PHE A 173 35.76 5.11 -16.97
C PHE A 173 36.86 6.18 -16.86
N ASP A 174 37.48 6.53 -17.98
CA ASP A 174 38.53 7.55 -18.07
C ASP A 174 37.98 8.96 -18.34
N GLN A 175 36.64 9.12 -18.32
CA GLN A 175 35.96 10.38 -18.54
C GLN A 175 35.24 10.85 -17.28
N ASN A 176 35.03 12.16 -17.16
CA ASN A 176 34.12 12.75 -16.19
C ASN A 176 32.83 13.11 -16.91
N LEU A 177 31.71 12.59 -16.43
CA LEU A 177 30.37 12.90 -16.92
C LEU A 177 29.52 13.48 -15.80
N TYR A 178 28.36 14.00 -16.15
CA TYR A 178 27.43 14.62 -15.21
C TYR A 178 26.04 14.00 -15.36
N LEU A 179 25.29 13.97 -14.26
CA LEU A 179 23.86 13.68 -14.34
C LEU A 179 23.14 14.85 -14.99
N THR A 180 22.28 14.56 -15.97
CA THR A 180 21.54 15.60 -16.69
C THR A 180 20.59 16.38 -15.77
N GLN A 181 20.52 17.69 -15.98
CA GLN A 181 19.56 18.60 -15.34
C GLN A 181 18.24 18.65 -16.12
N SER A 182 18.32 18.56 -17.45
CA SER A 182 17.21 18.74 -18.38
C SER A 182 17.46 17.95 -19.68
N SER A 183 16.40 17.61 -20.39
CA SER A 183 16.46 16.92 -21.69
C SER A 183 16.00 17.80 -22.86
N GLN A 184 15.94 19.11 -22.64
CA GLN A 184 15.64 20.13 -23.66
C GLN A 184 16.71 20.15 -24.75
#